data_AF-T0ICR9-F1
#
_entry.id   AF-T0ICR9-F1
#
_cell.length_a   1.000
_cell.length_b   1.000
_cell.length_c   1.000
_cell.angle_alpha   90.00
_cell.angle_beta   90.00
_cell.angle_gamma   90.00
#
_symmetry.space_group_name_H-M   'P 1'
#
loop_
_entity.id
_entity.type
_entity.pdbx_description
1 polymer ?
#
loop_
_entity_poly.entity_id
_entity_poly.type
_entity_poly.pdbx_seq_one_letter_code
_entity_poly.pdbx_strand_id
1 'polypeptide(L)'
;MSAMTIFPRPVSPKSALSDLWSYFRENRPHKWPLLGLSAAMTWLIIWAFIVDANTNTMPTRNQIIYVQSWDANRSDAAVILQQKMDLARREAALQKRQREMQGVADVFGIDWRAEEARNTARRKEALKQINAQLDARLAKAEEAEKSAPEVGQP
;
A
#
# COMPACT_ATOMS: atom_id res chain seq x y z
N MET A 1 -50.00 -1.12 -58.35
CA MET A 1 -49.12 -2.18 -57.84
C MET A 1 -48.03 -1.51 -57.01
N SER A 2 -48.08 -1.64 -55.68
CA SER A 2 -47.08 -1.04 -54.79
C SER A 2 -45.75 -1.77 -54.90
N ALA A 3 -44.70 -1.05 -55.27
CA ALA A 3 -43.34 -1.59 -55.27
C ALA A 3 -42.86 -1.76 -53.82
N MET A 4 -42.53 -2.99 -53.46
CA MET A 4 -41.95 -3.35 -52.15
C MET A 4 -40.46 -2.97 -52.17
N THR A 5 -40.09 -1.87 -51.50
CA THR A 5 -38.69 -1.41 -51.43
C THR A 5 -37.87 -2.31 -50.52
N ILE A 6 -36.82 -2.93 -51.07
CA ILE A 6 -36.00 -3.99 -50.45
C ILE A 6 -34.78 -3.45 -49.65
N PHE A 7 -34.55 -2.13 -49.65
CA PHE A 7 -33.37 -1.52 -49.01
C PHE A 7 -33.73 -0.70 -47.76
N PRO A 8 -32.98 -0.81 -46.65
CA PRO A 8 -33.18 0.02 -45.47
C PRO A 8 -32.89 1.48 -45.82
N ARG A 9 -33.74 2.39 -45.36
CA ARG A 9 -33.55 3.83 -45.54
C ARG A 9 -32.24 4.25 -44.85
N PRO A 10 -31.42 5.12 -45.48
CA PRO A 10 -30.18 5.59 -44.86
C PRO A 10 -30.51 6.33 -43.56
N VAL A 11 -29.99 5.82 -42.44
CA VAL A 11 -30.11 6.48 -41.14
C VAL A 11 -29.20 7.69 -41.12
N SER A 12 -29.78 8.89 -40.95
CA SER A 12 -29.00 10.13 -40.82
C SER A 12 -28.70 10.41 -39.35
N PRO A 13 -27.52 10.95 -38.99
CA PRO A 13 -27.21 11.32 -37.61
C PRO A 13 -28.23 12.29 -37.01
N LYS A 14 -28.72 13.22 -37.82
CA LYS A 14 -29.77 14.18 -37.43
C LYS A 14 -31.08 13.47 -37.09
N SER A 15 -31.48 12.47 -37.88
CA SER A 15 -32.67 11.67 -37.63
C SER A 15 -32.53 10.86 -36.34
N ALA A 16 -31.36 10.25 -36.08
CA ALA A 16 -31.12 9.48 -34.86
C ALA A 16 -31.15 10.36 -33.58
N LEU A 17 -30.55 11.56 -33.64
CA LEU A 17 -30.63 12.54 -32.55
C LEU A 17 -32.06 13.02 -32.30
N SER A 18 -32.81 13.29 -33.37
CA SER A 18 -34.22 13.69 -33.27
C SER A 18 -35.08 12.58 -32.68
N ASP A 19 -34.83 11.33 -33.04
CA ASP A 19 -35.54 10.16 -32.52
C ASP A 19 -35.27 9.97 -31.02
N LEU A 20 -34.00 10.06 -30.62
CA LEU A 20 -33.59 10.02 -29.21
C LEU A 20 -34.28 11.13 -28.39
N TRP A 21 -34.32 12.36 -28.92
CA TRP A 21 -34.96 13.49 -28.24
C TRP A 21 -36.48 13.33 -28.13
N SER A 22 -37.12 12.78 -29.17
CA SER A 22 -38.54 12.42 -29.15
C SER A 22 -38.84 11.37 -28.07
N TYR A 23 -37.99 10.34 -27.94
CA TYR A 23 -38.11 9.33 -26.88
C TYR A 23 -38.02 9.94 -25.47
N PHE A 24 -37.11 10.89 -25.24
CA PHE A 24 -37.00 11.57 -23.95
C PHE A 24 -38.22 12.43 -23.61
N ARG A 25 -38.82 13.08 -24.61
CA ARG A 25 -40.04 13.90 -24.46
C ARG A 25 -41.28 13.06 -24.15
N GLU A 26 -41.33 11.82 -24.62
CA GLU A 26 -42.50 10.97 -24.42
C GLU A 26 -42.69 10.57 -22.94
N ASN A 27 -43.92 10.66 -22.43
CA ASN A 27 -44.25 10.28 -21.06
C ASN A 27 -44.41 8.76 -20.95
N ARG A 28 -43.28 8.06 -20.85
CA ARG A 28 -43.24 6.62 -20.58
C ARG A 28 -42.99 6.33 -19.10
N PRO A 29 -43.71 5.36 -18.51
CA PRO A 29 -43.42 4.92 -17.15
C PRO A 29 -42.01 4.29 -17.08
N HIS A 30 -41.33 4.44 -15.95
CA HIS A 30 -40.00 3.85 -15.65
C HIS A 30 -38.79 4.33 -16.47
N LYS A 31 -38.93 5.31 -17.38
CA LYS A 31 -37.79 5.85 -18.18
C LYS A 31 -36.65 6.39 -17.32
N TRP A 32 -36.97 7.17 -16.29
CA TRP A 32 -35.99 7.79 -15.40
C TRP A 32 -35.32 6.80 -14.44
N PRO A 33 -36.04 5.86 -13.80
CA PRO A 33 -35.42 4.81 -13.01
C PRO A 33 -34.42 3.94 -13.80
N LEU A 34 -34.78 3.52 -15.02
CA LEU A 34 -33.88 2.70 -15.85
C LEU A 34 -32.64 3.49 -16.31
N LEU A 35 -32.83 4.76 -16.69
CA LEU A 35 -31.72 5.64 -17.03
C LEU A 35 -30.80 5.86 -15.82
N GLY A 36 -31.38 6.10 -14.64
CA GLY A 36 -30.65 6.26 -13.39
C GLY A 36 -29.85 5.00 -13.04
N LEU A 37 -30.46 3.82 -13.17
CA LEU A 37 -29.78 2.55 -12.88
C LEU A 37 -28.61 2.29 -13.83
N SER A 38 -28.80 2.49 -15.13
CA SER A 38 -27.74 2.31 -16.12
C SER A 38 -26.58 3.29 -15.93
N ALA A 39 -26.89 4.56 -15.66
CA ALA A 39 -25.90 5.57 -15.32
C ALA A 39 -25.16 5.23 -14.01
N ALA A 40 -25.88 4.75 -12.98
CA ALA A 40 -25.31 4.37 -11.69
C ALA A 40 -24.34 3.19 -11.83
N MET A 41 -24.69 2.16 -12.60
CA MET A 41 -23.80 1.02 -12.86
C MET A 41 -22.53 1.45 -13.60
N THR A 42 -22.68 2.32 -14.61
CA THR A 42 -21.54 2.87 -15.35
C THR A 42 -20.64 3.70 -14.45
N TRP A 43 -21.24 4.54 -13.60
CA TRP A 43 -20.53 5.36 -12.63
C TRP A 43 -19.81 4.51 -11.58
N LEU A 44 -20.39 3.40 -11.12
CA LEU A 44 -19.78 2.49 -10.17
C LEU A 44 -18.46 1.92 -10.73
N ILE A 45 -18.43 1.54 -12.01
CA ILE A 45 -17.22 1.04 -12.66
C ILE A 45 -16.16 2.15 -12.72
N ILE A 46 -16.53 3.35 -13.14
CA ILE A 46 -15.60 4.51 -13.19
C ILE A 46 -15.07 4.83 -11.77
N TRP A 47 -15.94 4.82 -10.78
CA TRP A 47 -15.59 5.09 -9.39
C TRP A 47 -14.61 4.04 -8.84
N ALA A 48 -14.81 2.75 -9.14
CA ALA A 48 -13.89 1.70 -8.77
C ALA A 48 -12.48 1.94 -9.34
N PHE A 49 -12.38 2.34 -10.62
CA PHE A 49 -11.08 2.71 -11.22
C PHE A 49 -10.44 3.93 -10.56
N ILE A 50 -11.23 4.95 -10.18
CA ILE A 50 -10.69 6.14 -9.47
C ILE A 50 -10.14 5.76 -8.09
N VAL A 51 -10.86 4.90 -7.35
CA VAL A 51 -10.41 4.42 -6.04
C VAL A 51 -9.13 3.58 -6.17
N ASP A 52 -9.08 2.69 -7.16
CA ASP A 52 -7.89 1.86 -7.42
C ASP A 52 -6.68 2.70 -7.86
N ALA A 53 -6.91 3.70 -8.72
CA ALA A 53 -5.87 4.64 -9.17
C ALA A 53 -5.20 5.38 -8.00
N ASN A 54 -5.98 5.78 -7.00
CA ASN A 54 -5.47 6.47 -5.82
C ASN A 54 -4.76 5.53 -4.83
N THR A 55 -4.99 4.22 -4.91
CA THR A 55 -4.51 3.25 -3.91
C THR A 55 -3.30 2.45 -4.42
N ASN A 56 -3.31 2.00 -5.69
CA ASN A 56 -2.32 1.07 -6.23
C ASN A 56 -1.46 1.65 -7.37
N THR A 57 -2.03 2.51 -8.24
CA THR A 57 -1.39 2.91 -9.50
C THR A 57 -0.87 4.34 -9.52
N MET A 58 -0.97 5.08 -8.42
CA MET A 58 -0.33 6.39 -8.31
C MET A 58 1.20 6.18 -8.39
N PRO A 59 1.90 6.74 -9.38
CA PRO A 59 3.35 6.69 -9.42
C PRO A 59 3.83 7.34 -8.13
N THR A 60 4.46 6.56 -7.26
CA THR A 60 5.15 7.11 -6.11
C THR A 60 6.15 8.10 -6.69
N ARG A 61 5.93 9.42 -6.48
CA ARG A 61 6.89 10.45 -6.89
C ARG A 61 8.27 9.93 -6.50
N ASN A 62 9.21 9.89 -7.44
CA ASN A 62 10.57 9.42 -7.19
C ASN A 62 11.04 9.99 -5.86
N GLN A 63 11.05 9.14 -4.82
CA GLN A 63 11.44 9.57 -3.49
C GLN A 63 12.95 9.67 -3.55
N ILE A 64 13.44 10.91 -3.64
CA ILE A 64 14.86 11.18 -3.42
C ILE A 64 15.08 10.94 -1.92
N ILE A 65 15.45 9.72 -1.57
CA ILE A 65 15.81 9.34 -0.21
C ILE A 65 17.19 9.94 0.04
N TYR A 66 17.22 11.11 0.68
CA TYR A 66 18.45 11.68 1.19
C TYR A 66 18.89 10.87 2.41
N VAL A 67 19.89 10.02 2.22
CA VAL A 67 20.59 9.39 3.34
C VAL A 67 21.44 10.48 3.98
N GLN A 68 21.09 10.92 5.19
CA GLN A 68 21.96 11.83 5.93
C GLN A 68 23.29 11.14 6.20
N SER A 69 24.37 11.68 5.65
CA SER A 69 25.73 11.31 6.05
C SER A 69 25.90 11.72 7.50
N TRP A 70 26.09 10.75 8.39
CA TRP A 70 26.34 11.01 9.81
C TRP A 70 27.66 11.76 10.00
N ASP A 71 27.77 12.51 11.11
CA ASP A 71 28.99 13.19 11.54
C ASP A 71 30.16 12.20 11.59
N ALA A 72 31.29 12.56 10.95
CA ALA A 72 32.48 11.71 10.88
C ALA A 72 33.10 11.45 12.27
N ASN A 73 32.81 12.29 13.26
CA ASN A 73 33.32 12.19 14.63
C ASN A 73 32.41 11.36 15.55
N ARG A 74 31.38 10.71 15.01
CA ARG A 74 30.46 9.91 15.83
C ARG A 74 31.14 8.61 16.27
N SER A 75 31.11 8.36 17.58
CA SER A 75 31.53 7.09 18.20
C SER A 75 30.78 5.89 17.62
N ASP A 76 31.53 4.84 17.25
CA ASP A 76 30.99 3.58 16.74
C ASP A 76 30.17 2.88 17.83
N ALA A 77 30.57 3.00 19.09
CA ALA A 77 29.80 2.48 20.22
C ALA A 77 28.41 3.15 20.32
N ALA A 78 28.35 4.48 20.13
CA ALA A 78 27.08 5.21 20.12
C ALA A 78 26.16 4.80 18.95
N VAL A 79 26.72 4.46 17.78
CA VAL A 79 25.96 3.94 16.63
C VAL A 79 25.34 2.59 16.97
N ILE A 80 26.11 1.67 17.56
CA ILE A 80 25.65 0.32 17.89
C ILE A 80 24.58 0.36 18.98
N LEU A 81 24.71 1.23 19.98
CA LEU A 81 23.69 1.45 21.00
C LEU A 81 22.37 1.95 20.38
N GLN A 82 22.44 2.89 19.44
CA GLN A 82 21.25 3.34 18.72
C GLN A 82 20.62 2.22 17.89
N GLN A 83 21.42 1.40 17.20
CA GLN A 83 20.91 0.25 16.45
C GLN A 83 20.16 -0.74 17.35
N LYS A 84 20.63 -0.96 18.58
CA LYS A 84 19.96 -1.82 19.57
C LYS A 84 18.61 -1.22 20.01
N MET A 85 18.56 0.09 20.24
CA MET A 85 17.30 0.79 20.55
C MET A 85 16.29 0.75 19.38
N ASP A 86 16.76 0.98 18.16
CA ASP A 86 15.92 0.95 16.97
C ASP A 86 15.41 -0.46 16.67
N LEU A 87 16.22 -1.49 16.91
CA LEU A 87 15.80 -2.89 16.83
C LEU A 87 14.65 -3.18 17.81
N ALA A 88 14.77 -2.75 19.06
CA ALA A 88 13.71 -2.91 20.06
C ALA A 88 12.42 -2.16 19.67
N ARG A 89 12.54 -0.95 19.13
CA ARG A 89 11.40 -0.16 18.66
C ARG A 89 10.69 -0.83 17.47
N ARG A 90 11.46 -1.36 16.51
CA ARG A 90 10.93 -2.10 15.36
C ARG A 90 10.20 -3.36 15.80
N GLU A 91 10.76 -4.12 16.73
CA GLU A 91 10.11 -5.32 17.26
C GLU A 91 8.78 -5.01 17.95
N ALA A 92 8.72 -3.94 18.75
CA ALA A 92 7.47 -3.49 19.37
C ALA A 92 6.42 -3.08 18.32
N ALA A 93 6.83 -2.42 17.24
CA ALA A 93 5.94 -2.05 16.14
C ALA A 93 5.41 -3.28 15.38
N LEU A 94 6.27 -4.28 15.13
CA LEU A 94 5.87 -5.54 14.49
C LEU A 94 4.87 -6.32 15.35
N GLN A 95 5.07 -6.38 16.66
CA GLN A 95 4.13 -7.04 17.57
C GLN A 95 2.76 -6.35 17.60
N LYS A 96 2.72 -5.00 17.55
CA LYS A 96 1.46 -4.26 17.42
C LYS A 96 0.73 -4.61 16.13
N ARG A 97 1.43 -4.58 14.99
CA ARG A 97 0.87 -4.97 13.69
C ARG A 97 0.38 -6.42 13.67
N GLN A 98 1.11 -7.33 14.31
CA GLN A 98 0.68 -8.73 14.43
C GLN A 98 -0.64 -8.85 15.19
N ARG A 99 -0.80 -8.14 16.32
CA ARG A 99 -2.07 -8.14 17.09
C ARG A 99 -3.24 -7.59 16.27
N GLU A 100 -3.02 -6.54 15.49
CA GLU A 100 -4.04 -6.00 14.58
C GLU A 100 -4.48 -7.06 13.56
N MET A 101 -3.52 -7.79 12.97
CA MET A 101 -3.81 -8.82 11.97
C MET A 101 -4.44 -10.09 12.56
N GLN A 102 -4.16 -10.42 13.83
CA GLN A 102 -4.79 -11.54 14.53
C GLN A 102 -6.30 -11.35 14.66
N GLY A 103 -6.75 -10.14 15.00
CA GLY A 103 -8.18 -9.82 15.05
C GLY A 103 -8.86 -9.97 13.69
N VAL A 104 -8.16 -9.62 12.61
CA VAL A 104 -8.64 -9.85 11.24
C VAL A 104 -8.73 -11.34 10.94
N ALA A 105 -7.69 -12.12 11.26
CA ALA A 105 -7.68 -13.56 11.04
C ALA A 105 -8.80 -14.29 11.78
N ASP A 106 -9.12 -13.88 13.01
CA ASP A 106 -10.23 -14.43 13.79
C ASP A 106 -11.61 -14.15 13.14
N VAL A 107 -11.80 -12.96 12.56
CA VAL A 107 -13.03 -12.61 11.81
C VAL A 107 -13.19 -13.48 10.55
N PHE A 108 -12.10 -13.79 9.87
CA PHE A 108 -12.10 -14.61 8.66
C PHE A 108 -11.93 -16.12 8.92
N GLY A 109 -11.85 -16.56 10.19
CA GLY A 109 -11.71 -17.97 10.54
C GLY A 109 -10.39 -18.62 10.14
N ILE A 110 -9.33 -17.82 9.97
CA ILE A 110 -7.99 -18.32 9.60
C ILE A 110 -7.27 -18.79 10.89
N ASP A 111 -6.80 -20.03 10.92
CA ASP A 111 -6.03 -20.54 12.06
C ASP A 111 -4.56 -20.08 12.01
N TRP A 112 -4.25 -19.06 12.82
CA TRP A 112 -2.92 -18.44 12.88
C TRP A 112 -2.09 -18.89 14.09
N ARG A 113 -2.69 -19.59 15.07
CA ARG A 113 -2.07 -19.82 16.39
C ARG A 113 -0.87 -20.76 16.31
N ALA A 114 -0.99 -21.82 15.51
CA ALA A 114 0.09 -22.79 15.30
C ALA A 114 1.28 -22.18 14.53
N GLU A 115 1.03 -21.26 13.61
CA GLU A 115 2.06 -20.56 12.84
C GLU A 115 2.75 -19.48 13.67
N GLU A 116 1.99 -18.72 14.47
CA GLU A 116 2.56 -17.71 15.37
C GLU A 116 3.50 -18.34 16.40
N ALA A 117 3.14 -19.49 16.99
CA ALA A 117 4.02 -20.20 17.92
C ALA A 117 5.38 -20.55 17.28
N ARG A 118 5.38 -21.04 16.03
CA ARG A 118 6.62 -21.34 15.29
C ARG A 118 7.40 -20.08 14.93
N ASN A 119 6.71 -19.04 14.47
CA ASN A 119 7.32 -17.80 14.03
C ASN A 119 7.91 -17.01 15.21
N THR A 120 7.25 -17.01 16.37
CA THR A 120 7.75 -16.37 17.59
C THR A 120 8.96 -17.07 18.16
N ALA A 121 9.01 -18.41 18.11
CA ALA A 121 10.20 -19.17 18.49
C ALA A 121 11.41 -18.80 17.61
N ARG A 122 11.25 -18.90 16.28
CA ARG A 122 12.29 -18.50 15.31
C ARG A 122 12.71 -17.04 15.47
N ARG A 123 11.74 -16.14 15.69
CA ARG A 123 12.01 -14.71 15.90
C ARG A 123 12.81 -14.46 17.17
N LYS A 124 12.48 -15.12 18.28
CA LYS A 124 13.23 -15.00 19.54
C LYS A 124 14.67 -15.48 19.38
N GLU A 125 14.86 -16.60 18.68
CA GLU A 125 16.20 -17.12 18.36
C GLU A 125 17.00 -16.13 17.51
N ALA A 126 16.39 -15.60 16.44
CA ALA A 126 17.02 -14.60 15.58
C ALA A 126 17.36 -13.31 16.33
N LEU A 127 16.45 -12.80 17.17
CA LEU A 127 16.69 -11.61 18.00
C LEU A 127 17.82 -11.85 19.01
N LYS A 128 17.93 -13.05 19.57
CA LYS A 128 19.02 -13.41 20.46
C LYS A 128 20.36 -13.39 19.73
N GLN A 129 20.42 -13.97 18.52
CA GLN A 129 21.62 -13.95 17.68
C GLN A 129 22.01 -12.52 17.28
N ILE A 130 21.04 -11.71 16.86
CA ILE A 130 21.29 -10.31 16.47
C ILE A 130 21.80 -9.50 17.67
N ASN A 131 21.16 -9.61 18.84
CA ASN A 131 21.62 -8.91 20.03
C ASN A 131 23.02 -9.35 20.45
N ALA A 132 23.33 -10.65 20.40
CA ALA A 132 24.67 -11.14 20.69
C ALA A 132 25.72 -10.60 19.70
N GLN A 133 25.37 -10.48 18.42
CA GLN A 133 26.25 -9.85 17.42
C GLN A 133 26.45 -8.37 17.69
N LEU A 134 25.39 -7.62 18.04
CA LEU A 134 25.50 -6.20 18.38
C LEU A 134 26.35 -6.00 19.64
N ASP A 135 26.18 -6.83 20.67
CA ASP A 135 26.96 -6.76 21.89
C ASP A 135 28.45 -7.07 21.64
N ALA A 136 28.75 -8.07 20.81
CA ALA A 136 30.11 -8.35 20.38
C ALA A 136 30.73 -7.21 19.56
N ARG A 137 29.94 -6.53 18.73
CA ARG A 137 30.40 -5.35 17.97
C ARG A 137 30.60 -4.14 18.88
N LEU A 138 29.75 -3.97 19.89
CA LEU A 138 29.87 -2.90 20.88
C LEU A 138 31.18 -3.04 21.65
N ALA A 139 31.48 -4.24 22.16
CA ALA A 139 32.74 -4.52 22.86
C ALA A 139 33.96 -4.20 21.99
N LYS A 140 33.96 -4.62 20.72
CA LYS A 140 35.03 -4.30 19.77
C LYS A 140 35.15 -2.80 19.49
N ALA A 141 34.02 -2.08 19.38
CA ALA A 141 34.02 -0.64 19.15
C ALA A 141 34.57 0.12 20.36
N GLU A 142 34.17 -0.26 21.58
CA GLU A 142 34.69 0.32 22.82
C GLU A 142 36.20 0.05 23.02
N GLU A 143 36.68 -1.13 22.62
CA GLU A 143 38.12 -1.45 22.61
C GLU A 143 38.88 -0.63 21.57
N ALA A 144 38.34 -0.52 20.35
CA ALA A 144 38.92 0.26 19.27
C ALA A 144 39.02 1.75 19.66
N GLU A 145 37.98 2.32 20.25
CA GLU A 145 37.97 3.70 20.75
C GLU A 145 38.98 3.93 21.88
N LYS A 146 39.15 2.97 22.80
CA LYS A 146 40.17 3.05 23.85
C LYS A 146 41.60 2.97 23.31
N SER A 147 41.80 2.28 22.19
CA SER A 147 43.10 2.10 21.54
C SER A 147 43.43 3.17 20.49
N ALA A 148 42.46 4.01 20.12
CA ALA A 148 42.65 5.08 19.17
C ALA A 148 43.45 6.23 19.82
N PRO A 149 44.56 6.70 19.21
CA PRO A 149 45.27 7.86 19.71
C PRO A 149 44.35 9.09 19.65
N GLU A 150 44.42 9.99 20.64
CA GLU A 150 43.78 11.32 20.59
C GLU A 150 44.27 12.04 19.33
N VAL A 151 43.51 11.96 18.24
CA VAL A 151 43.76 12.78 17.06
C VAL A 151 43.32 14.19 17.42
N GLY A 152 44.31 14.99 17.84
CA GLY A 152 44.18 16.42 18.00
C GLY A 152 43.58 17.04 16.75
N GLN A 153 42.54 17.85 16.96
CA GLN A 153 41.86 18.64 15.94
C GLN A 153 42.82 19.69 15.34
N PRO A 154 42.74 19.99 14.03
CA PRO A 154 43.34 21.19 13.46
C PRO A 154 42.59 22.47 13.88
#